data_AF-A0A9W7QHP5-F1
#
_entry.id   AF-A0A9W7QHP5-F1
#
_cell.length_a   1.000
_cell.length_b   1.000
_cell.length_c   1.000
_cell.angle_alpha   90.00
_cell.angle_beta   90.00
_cell.angle_gamma   90.00
#
_symmetry.space_group_name_H-M   'P 1'
#
loop_
_entity.id
_entity.type
_entity.pdbx_description
1 polymer ?
#
loop_
_entity_poly.entity_id
_entity_poly.type
_entity_poly.pdbx_seq_one_letter_code
_entity_poly.pdbx_strand_id
1 'polypeptide(L)'
;MKLIFKNALEKAENIITKYEAKRKELQAKLAKLNDDVRFLQSSIEDDFQRAIMEDGKPDEKLKTDLNKVCEEREQVQRMLGNMDNFLGKALEGIREEVEVDREKVFKKAIQEQEDMTKKLKDAKLAYLKLLVEYSDAAGNVDRELTKFGHIEQRLGLEPIPHYKRRTFEFNVNRNYDKTFHPIITTEDSKGAFGGRLGYYAIQYEGQTK
;
A
#
# COMPACT_ATOMS: atom_id res chain seq x y z
N MET A 1 -24.72 20.66 -7.43
CA MET A 1 -23.82 19.72 -8.16
C MET A 1 -23.63 18.48 -7.31
N LYS A 2 -23.99 17.29 -7.81
CA LYS A 2 -23.64 16.02 -7.16
C LYS A 2 -22.13 15.79 -7.36
N LEU A 3 -21.36 15.72 -6.28
CA LEU A 3 -19.99 15.24 -6.33
C LEU A 3 -20.03 13.75 -6.69
N ILE A 4 -19.46 13.39 -7.83
CA ILE A 4 -19.32 12.00 -8.27
C ILE A 4 -17.99 11.50 -7.68
N PHE A 5 -18.08 10.65 -6.66
CA PHE A 5 -16.92 10.00 -6.04
C PHE A 5 -16.62 8.69 -6.77
N LYS A 6 -15.34 8.37 -7.02
CA LYS A 6 -14.98 7.10 -7.69
C LYS A 6 -14.97 5.92 -6.73
N ASN A 7 -14.71 6.14 -5.44
CA ASN A 7 -14.76 5.11 -4.39
C ASN A 7 -15.01 5.74 -3.01
N ALA A 8 -15.24 4.90 -2.01
CA ALA A 8 -15.50 5.33 -0.63
C ALA A 8 -14.31 6.04 0.03
N LEU A 9 -13.07 5.76 -0.41
CA LEU A 9 -11.85 6.41 0.10
C LEU A 9 -11.80 7.89 -0.29
N GLU A 10 -11.99 8.22 -1.58
CA GLU A 10 -12.07 9.61 -2.06
C GLU A 10 -13.21 10.38 -1.36
N LYS A 11 -14.32 9.69 -1.10
CA LYS A 11 -15.46 10.26 -0.37
C LYS A 11 -15.09 10.58 1.08
N ALA A 12 -14.39 9.67 1.77
CA ALA A 12 -13.90 9.88 3.13
C ALA A 12 -12.90 11.05 3.22
N GLU A 13 -11.92 11.10 2.31
CA GLU A 13 -10.92 12.18 2.24
C GLU A 13 -11.57 13.55 2.02
N ASN A 14 -12.58 13.61 1.15
CA ASN A 14 -13.34 14.85 0.93
C ASN A 14 -14.15 15.26 2.16
N ILE A 15 -14.75 14.32 2.89
CA ILE A 15 -15.43 14.61 4.15
C ILE A 15 -14.43 15.22 5.14
N ILE A 16 -13.28 14.58 5.35
CA ILE A 16 -12.23 15.07 6.26
C ILE A 16 -11.81 16.49 5.85
N THR A 17 -11.48 16.70 4.58
CA THR A 17 -11.03 17.99 4.06
C THR A 17 -12.07 19.09 4.29
N LYS A 18 -13.36 18.80 4.05
CA LYS A 18 -14.45 19.75 4.30
C LYS A 18 -14.58 20.12 5.77
N TYR A 19 -14.47 19.15 6.67
CA TYR A 19 -14.55 19.40 8.11
C TYR A 19 -13.33 20.15 8.64
N GLU A 20 -12.13 19.87 8.14
CA GLU A 20 -10.92 20.63 8.45
C GLU A 20 -11.01 22.08 7.96
N ALA A 21 -11.51 22.30 6.73
CA ALA A 21 -11.75 23.64 6.21
C ALA A 21 -12.77 24.39 7.08
N LYS A 22 -13.86 23.73 7.48
CA LYS A 22 -14.87 24.34 8.37
C LYS A 22 -14.31 24.65 9.75
N ARG A 23 -13.43 23.79 10.29
CA ARG A 23 -12.73 24.03 11.56
C ARG A 23 -11.88 25.29 11.48
N LYS A 24 -11.09 25.46 10.41
CA LYS A 24 -10.29 26.67 10.18
C LYS A 24 -11.16 27.93 10.06
N GLU A 25 -12.27 27.85 9.33
CA GLU A 25 -13.23 28.96 9.20
C GLU A 25 -13.80 29.38 10.56
N LEU A 26 -14.23 28.40 11.38
CA LEU A 26 -14.77 28.66 12.72
C LEU A 26 -13.69 29.20 13.68
N GLN A 27 -12.44 28.74 13.58
CA GLN A 27 -11.31 29.28 14.35
C GLN A 27 -11.03 30.75 13.98
N ALA A 28 -11.02 31.08 12.68
CA ALA A 28 -10.86 32.46 12.23
C ALA A 28 -12.02 33.35 12.69
N LYS A 29 -13.26 32.84 12.60
CA LYS A 29 -14.45 33.54 13.11
C LYS A 29 -14.36 33.78 14.61
N LEU A 30 -13.91 32.79 15.38
CA LEU A 30 -13.73 32.93 16.83
C LEU A 30 -12.70 34.00 17.19
N ALA A 31 -11.58 34.06 16.45
CA ALA A 31 -10.57 35.10 16.63
C ALA A 31 -11.17 36.50 16.41
N LYS A 32 -11.89 36.69 15.31
CA LYS A 32 -12.57 37.97 15.02
C LYS A 32 -13.57 38.35 16.11
N LEU A 33 -14.41 37.42 16.56
CA LEU A 33 -15.38 37.68 17.63
C LEU A 33 -14.70 38.06 18.96
N ASN A 34 -13.52 37.49 19.26
CA ASN A 34 -12.76 37.90 20.45
C ASN A 34 -12.25 39.35 20.34
N ASP A 35 -11.83 39.78 19.15
CA ASP A 35 -11.40 41.16 18.91
C ASP A 35 -12.60 42.13 18.97
N ASP A 36 -13.75 41.75 18.39
CA ASP A 36 -15.00 42.53 18.45
C ASP A 36 -15.49 42.69 19.90
N VAL A 37 -15.41 41.64 20.74
CA VAL A 37 -15.72 41.72 22.18
C VAL A 37 -14.82 42.74 22.88
N ARG A 38 -13.50 42.68 22.63
CA ARG A 38 -12.54 43.62 23.25
C ARG A 38 -12.84 45.06 22.82
N PHE A 39 -13.07 45.28 21.54
CA PHE A 39 -13.39 46.60 21.00
C PHE A 39 -14.66 47.19 21.60
N LEU A 40 -15.74 46.39 21.68
CA LEU A 40 -17.01 46.83 22.28
C LEU A 40 -16.88 47.08 23.78
N GLN A 41 -16.10 46.27 24.50
CA GLN A 41 -15.81 46.51 25.92
C GLN A 41 -15.10 47.85 26.13
N SER A 42 -14.06 48.15 25.34
CA SER A 42 -13.39 49.45 25.40
C SER A 42 -14.31 50.60 25.01
N SER A 43 -15.14 50.42 23.98
CA SER A 43 -16.11 51.45 23.55
C SER A 43 -17.16 51.75 24.63
N ILE A 44 -17.63 50.73 25.35
CA ILE A 44 -18.55 50.90 26.49
C ILE A 44 -17.86 51.65 27.63
N GLU A 45 -16.59 51.36 27.91
CA GLU A 45 -15.83 52.05 28.95
C GLU A 45 -15.61 53.53 28.61
N ASP A 46 -15.20 53.82 27.36
CA ASP A 46 -15.02 55.18 26.85
C ASP A 46 -16.34 55.97 26.85
N ASP A 47 -17.45 55.34 26.44
CA ASP A 47 -18.79 55.93 26.44
C ASP A 47 -19.25 56.23 27.87
N PHE A 48 -19.01 55.30 28.80
CA PHE A 48 -19.34 55.50 30.21
C PHE A 48 -18.55 56.67 30.83
N GLN A 49 -17.25 56.77 30.55
CA GLN A 49 -16.42 57.89 30.99
C GLN A 49 -16.92 59.23 30.41
N ARG A 50 -17.31 59.25 29.13
CA ARG A 50 -17.87 60.45 28.49
C ARG A 50 -19.20 60.86 29.10
N ALA A 51 -20.10 59.90 29.32
CA ALA A 51 -21.39 60.15 29.95
C ALA A 51 -21.23 60.76 31.36
N ILE A 52 -20.19 60.39 32.12
CA ILE A 52 -19.86 61.00 33.41
C ILE A 52 -19.40 62.46 33.26
N MET A 53 -18.51 62.74 32.30
CA MET A 53 -17.95 64.09 32.10
C MET A 53 -18.98 65.09 31.56
N GLU A 54 -19.91 64.61 30.73
CA GLU A 54 -20.89 65.44 30.01
C GLU A 54 -22.29 65.43 30.67
N ASP A 55 -22.43 64.81 31.85
CA ASP A 55 -23.70 64.63 32.58
C ASP A 55 -24.80 63.96 31.72
N GLY A 56 -24.37 63.02 30.88
CA GLY A 56 -25.18 62.29 29.89
C GLY A 56 -25.59 60.88 30.35
N LYS A 57 -26.26 60.13 29.45
CA LYS A 57 -26.61 58.72 29.67
C LYS A 57 -25.77 57.80 28.76
N PRO A 58 -25.27 56.66 29.27
CA PRO A 58 -24.55 55.68 28.45
C PRO A 58 -25.41 55.09 27.33
N ASP A 59 -24.77 54.69 26.23
CA ASP A 59 -25.41 54.06 25.08
C ASP A 59 -25.71 52.57 25.32
N GLU A 60 -26.99 52.27 25.54
CA GLU A 60 -27.50 50.90 25.71
C GLU A 60 -27.36 50.03 24.45
N LYS A 61 -27.17 50.62 23.25
CA LYS A 61 -26.93 49.84 22.02
C LYS A 61 -25.58 49.11 22.08
N LEU A 62 -24.54 49.74 22.63
CA LEU A 62 -23.22 49.12 22.76
C LEU A 62 -23.28 47.85 23.62
N LYS A 63 -24.03 47.88 24.73
CA LYS A 63 -24.27 46.69 25.58
C LYS A 63 -25.06 45.62 24.84
N THR A 64 -26.08 46.02 24.08
CA THR A 64 -26.90 45.09 23.29
C THR A 64 -26.06 44.38 22.23
N ASP A 65 -25.18 45.11 21.54
CA ASP A 65 -24.31 44.54 20.52
C ASP A 65 -23.20 43.67 21.14
N LEU A 66 -22.64 44.06 22.28
CA LEU A 66 -21.71 43.21 23.04
C LEU A 66 -22.34 41.85 23.40
N ASN A 67 -23.58 41.86 23.89
CA ASN A 67 -24.29 40.62 24.24
C ASN A 67 -24.46 39.70 23.01
N LYS A 68 -24.84 40.25 21.85
CA LYS A 68 -24.95 39.47 20.61
C LYS A 68 -23.63 38.82 20.20
N VAL A 69 -22.54 39.58 20.25
CA VAL A 69 -21.20 39.07 19.89
C VAL A 69 -20.77 37.98 20.87
N CYS A 70 -21.05 38.13 22.17
CA CYS A 70 -20.80 37.11 23.18
C CYS A 70 -21.60 35.81 22.94
N GLU A 71 -22.89 35.92 22.61
CA GLU A 71 -23.73 34.77 22.28
C GLU A 71 -23.22 34.03 21.04
N GLU A 72 -22.87 34.77 19.98
CA GLU A 72 -22.32 34.21 18.75
C GLU A 72 -20.98 33.52 19.00
N ARG A 73 -20.12 34.12 19.84
CA ARG A 73 -18.83 33.55 20.25
C ARG A 73 -19.01 32.21 20.97
N GLU A 74 -19.93 32.14 21.92
CA GLU A 74 -20.24 30.88 22.62
C GLU A 74 -20.78 29.81 21.68
N GLN A 75 -21.61 30.19 20.71
CA GLN A 75 -22.12 29.26 19.71
C GLN A 75 -20.97 28.70 18.85
N VAL A 76 -20.05 29.54 18.40
CA VAL A 76 -18.87 29.13 17.62
C VAL A 76 -17.95 28.22 18.45
N GLN A 77 -17.73 28.52 19.73
CA GLN A 77 -16.97 27.65 20.63
C GLN A 77 -17.61 26.27 20.80
N ARG A 78 -18.94 26.23 20.99
CA ARG A 78 -19.69 24.96 21.08
C ARG A 78 -19.62 24.15 19.80
N MET A 79 -19.67 24.81 18.64
CA MET A 79 -19.51 24.13 17.35
C MET A 79 -18.10 23.55 17.20
N LEU A 80 -17.06 24.33 17.51
CA LEU A 80 -15.66 23.87 17.47
C LEU A 80 -15.41 22.68 18.39
N GLY A 81 -15.92 22.73 19.63
CA GLY A 81 -15.77 21.63 20.59
C GLY A 81 -16.48 20.33 20.17
N ASN A 82 -17.46 20.42 19.28
CA ASN A 82 -18.20 19.25 18.75
C ASN A 82 -17.75 18.82 17.35
N MET A 83 -16.75 19.47 16.74
CA MET A 83 -16.34 19.17 15.36
C MET A 83 -15.89 17.72 15.16
N ASP A 84 -15.17 17.16 16.14
CA ASP A 84 -14.73 15.75 16.06
C ASP A 84 -15.90 14.77 16.11
N ASN A 85 -16.92 15.06 16.93
CA ASN A 85 -18.15 14.27 16.96
C ASN A 85 -18.92 14.36 15.64
N PHE A 86 -18.97 15.55 15.02
CA PHE A 86 -19.64 15.71 13.73
C PHE A 86 -18.87 15.01 12.60
N LEU A 87 -17.55 15.11 12.59
CA LEU A 87 -16.70 14.38 11.63
C LEU A 87 -16.86 12.87 11.81
N GLY A 88 -16.82 12.37 13.05
CA GLY A 88 -17.02 10.95 13.35
C GLY A 88 -18.37 10.44 12.83
N LYS A 89 -19.46 11.18 13.06
CA LYS A 89 -20.78 10.81 12.52
C LYS A 89 -20.83 10.83 10.98
N ALA A 90 -20.18 11.80 10.35
CA ALA A 90 -20.13 11.89 8.90
C ALA A 90 -19.35 10.72 8.28
N LEU A 91 -18.26 10.29 8.93
CA LEU A 91 -17.48 9.12 8.53
C LEU A 91 -18.21 7.81 8.81
N GLU A 92 -18.92 7.70 9.93
CA GLU A 92 -19.73 6.50 10.23
C GLU A 92 -20.80 6.28 9.15
N GLY A 93 -21.38 7.36 8.61
CA GLY A 93 -22.36 7.29 7.53
C GLY A 93 -21.83 6.71 6.20
N ILE A 94 -20.51 6.54 6.04
CA ILE A 94 -19.90 5.89 4.87
C ILE A 94 -19.15 4.61 5.23
N ARG A 95 -19.25 4.14 6.48
CA ARG A 95 -18.50 2.98 6.97
C ARG A 95 -18.73 1.73 6.14
N GLU A 96 -19.98 1.40 5.86
CA GLU A 96 -20.34 0.22 5.05
C GLU A 96 -19.76 0.31 3.63
N GLU A 97 -19.80 1.50 3.00
CA GLU A 97 -19.21 1.71 1.68
C GLU A 97 -17.68 1.47 1.71
N VAL A 98 -17.00 1.93 2.77
CA VAL A 98 -15.56 1.72 2.97
C VAL A 98 -15.25 0.23 3.19
N GLU A 99 -16.05 -0.47 4.01
CA GLU A 99 -15.88 -1.90 4.25
C GLU A 99 -16.04 -2.71 2.96
N VAL A 100 -17.07 -2.40 2.16
CA VAL A 100 -17.31 -3.05 0.86
C VAL A 100 -16.17 -2.80 -0.12
N ASP A 101 -15.72 -1.56 -0.27
CA ASP A 101 -14.63 -1.25 -1.19
C ASP A 101 -13.30 -1.87 -0.73
N ARG A 102 -13.04 -1.91 0.58
CA ARG A 102 -11.88 -2.62 1.16
C ARG A 102 -11.94 -4.11 0.85
N GLU A 103 -13.10 -4.73 1.01
CA GLU A 103 -13.27 -6.16 0.73
C GLU A 103 -13.10 -6.48 -0.75
N LYS A 104 -13.59 -5.62 -1.67
CA LYS A 104 -13.36 -5.77 -3.12
C LYS A 104 -11.87 -5.75 -3.47
N VAL A 105 -11.13 -4.78 -2.95
CA VAL A 105 -9.68 -4.67 -3.17
C VAL A 105 -8.97 -5.92 -2.66
N PHE A 106 -9.33 -6.36 -1.44
CA PHE A 106 -8.77 -7.57 -0.84
C PHE A 106 -9.06 -8.82 -1.68
N LYS A 107 -10.32 -9.06 -2.05
CA LYS A 107 -10.72 -10.21 -2.87
C LYS A 107 -10.00 -10.25 -4.21
N LYS A 108 -9.88 -9.09 -4.88
CA LYS A 108 -9.13 -8.99 -6.14
C LYS A 108 -7.66 -9.35 -5.96
N ALA A 109 -7.02 -8.80 -4.93
CA ALA A 109 -5.60 -9.07 -4.65
C ALA A 109 -5.36 -10.54 -4.28
N ILE A 110 -6.24 -11.15 -3.49
CA ILE A 110 -6.18 -12.59 -3.17
C ILE A 110 -6.37 -13.44 -4.42
N GLN A 111 -7.36 -13.12 -5.26
CA GLN A 111 -7.57 -13.87 -6.51
C GLN A 111 -6.34 -13.81 -7.43
N GLU A 112 -5.72 -12.64 -7.57
CA GLU A 112 -4.47 -12.48 -8.33
C GLU A 112 -3.34 -13.34 -7.74
N GLN A 113 -3.23 -13.41 -6.41
CA GLN A 113 -2.26 -14.29 -5.74
C GLN A 113 -2.55 -15.77 -5.93
N GLU A 114 -3.82 -16.18 -5.89
CA GLU A 114 -4.25 -17.56 -6.13
C GLU A 114 -3.95 -17.99 -7.57
N ASP A 115 -4.22 -17.13 -8.55
CA ASP A 115 -3.92 -17.37 -9.96
C ASP A 115 -2.41 -17.52 -10.18
N MET A 116 -1.61 -16.66 -9.56
CA MET A 116 -0.15 -16.76 -9.61
C MET A 116 0.36 -18.03 -8.92
N THR A 117 -0.24 -18.41 -7.79
CA THR A 117 0.07 -19.65 -7.08
C THR A 117 -0.22 -20.87 -7.95
N LYS A 118 -1.34 -20.87 -8.67
CA LYS A 118 -1.68 -21.94 -9.62
C LYS A 118 -0.65 -22.02 -10.74
N LYS A 119 -0.32 -20.88 -11.37
CA LYS A 119 0.73 -20.82 -12.41
C LYS A 119 2.08 -21.34 -11.93
N LEU A 120 2.49 -20.99 -10.71
CA LEU A 120 3.72 -21.49 -10.10
C LEU A 120 3.68 -23.01 -9.87
N LYS A 121 2.56 -23.54 -9.39
CA LYS A 121 2.38 -25.00 -9.21
C LYS A 121 2.43 -25.74 -10.55
N ASP A 122 1.74 -25.21 -11.56
CA ASP A 122 1.70 -25.81 -12.90
C ASP A 122 3.09 -25.77 -13.55
N ALA A 123 3.81 -24.64 -13.45
CA ALA A 123 5.18 -24.52 -13.94
C ALA A 123 6.13 -25.47 -13.20
N LYS A 124 6.01 -25.60 -11.87
CA LYS A 124 6.80 -26.57 -11.10
C LYS A 124 6.50 -28.01 -11.54
N LEU A 125 5.24 -28.36 -11.79
CA LEU A 125 4.88 -29.68 -12.27
C LEU A 125 5.46 -29.94 -13.66
N ALA A 126 5.36 -28.98 -14.59
CA ALA A 126 5.94 -29.09 -15.92
C ALA A 126 7.45 -29.26 -15.87
N TYR A 127 8.12 -28.47 -15.04
CA TYR A 127 9.55 -28.60 -14.77
C TYR A 127 9.92 -30.00 -14.25
N LEU A 128 9.21 -30.50 -13.22
CA LEU A 128 9.47 -31.82 -12.66
C LEU A 128 9.25 -32.94 -13.69
N LYS A 129 8.25 -32.82 -14.57
CA LYS A 129 8.04 -33.77 -15.68
C LYS A 129 9.21 -33.78 -16.67
N LEU A 130 9.68 -32.61 -17.08
CA LEU A 130 10.86 -32.50 -17.95
C LEU A 130 12.12 -33.08 -17.31
N LEU A 131 12.29 -32.92 -15.99
CA LEU A 131 13.40 -33.56 -15.28
C LEU A 131 13.33 -35.08 -15.31
N VAL A 132 12.13 -35.66 -15.20
CA VAL A 132 11.93 -37.11 -15.33
C VAL A 132 12.30 -37.56 -16.75
N GLU A 133 11.78 -36.89 -17.77
CA GLU A 133 12.08 -37.20 -19.17
C GLU A 133 13.59 -37.13 -19.46
N TYR A 134 14.26 -36.09 -18.95
CA TYR A 134 15.71 -35.96 -19.07
C TYR A 134 16.47 -37.08 -18.34
N SER A 135 16.03 -37.46 -17.13
CA SER A 135 16.62 -38.57 -16.38
C SER A 135 16.49 -39.89 -17.14
N ASP A 136 15.34 -40.14 -17.77
CA ASP A 136 15.11 -41.33 -18.58
C ASP A 136 16.01 -41.34 -19.82
N ALA A 137 16.14 -40.20 -20.50
CA ALA A 137 17.04 -40.05 -21.65
C ALA A 137 18.51 -40.31 -21.25
N ALA A 138 18.96 -39.74 -20.13
CA ALA A 138 20.31 -39.97 -19.62
C ALA A 138 20.52 -41.46 -19.25
N GLY A 139 19.55 -42.09 -18.61
CA GLY A 139 19.60 -43.52 -18.29
C GLY A 139 19.57 -44.43 -19.52
N ASN A 140 18.91 -44.01 -20.61
CA ASN A 140 18.97 -44.71 -21.90
C ASN A 140 20.39 -44.66 -22.48
N VAL A 141 21.08 -43.52 -22.44
CA VAL A 141 22.48 -43.41 -22.90
C VAL A 141 23.38 -44.38 -22.14
N ASP A 142 23.27 -44.44 -20.81
CA ASP A 142 24.05 -45.37 -19.99
C ASP A 142 23.77 -46.84 -20.36
N ARG A 143 22.50 -47.19 -20.58
CA ARG A 143 22.09 -48.54 -21.00
C ARG A 143 22.63 -48.90 -22.38
N GLU A 144 22.55 -47.99 -23.35
CA GLU A 144 23.07 -48.23 -24.70
C GLU A 144 24.59 -48.37 -24.70
N LEU A 145 25.32 -47.51 -24.00
CA LEU A 145 26.79 -47.58 -23.90
C LEU A 145 27.26 -48.87 -23.22
N THR A 146 26.52 -49.38 -22.23
CA THR A 146 26.87 -50.64 -21.56
C THR A 146 26.92 -51.82 -22.52
N LYS A 147 26.11 -51.83 -23.58
CA LYS A 147 26.12 -52.88 -24.62
C LYS A 147 27.44 -52.95 -25.38
N PHE A 148 28.17 -51.84 -25.49
CA PHE A 148 29.45 -51.76 -26.20
C PHE A 148 30.66 -52.14 -25.32
N GLY A 149 30.50 -52.22 -23.99
CA GLY A 149 31.63 -52.36 -23.06
C GLY A 149 32.54 -53.57 -23.33
N HIS A 150 31.98 -54.71 -23.72
CA HIS A 150 32.79 -55.90 -24.06
C HIS A 150 33.61 -55.71 -25.35
N ILE A 151 33.10 -54.96 -26.33
CA ILE A 151 33.79 -54.67 -27.58
C ILE A 151 34.86 -53.60 -27.34
N GLU A 152 34.53 -52.54 -26.61
CA GLU A 152 35.45 -51.46 -26.24
C GLU A 152 36.70 -52.02 -25.54
N GLN A 153 36.54 -52.94 -24.58
CA GLN A 153 37.66 -53.60 -23.89
C GLN A 153 38.56 -54.39 -24.85
N ARG A 154 37.97 -55.14 -25.79
CA ARG A 154 38.74 -55.94 -26.77
C ARG A 154 39.49 -55.07 -27.77
N LEU A 155 38.93 -53.91 -28.10
CA LEU A 155 39.55 -52.93 -29.01
C LEU A 155 40.50 -51.96 -28.29
N GLY A 156 40.62 -52.03 -26.96
CA GLY A 156 41.44 -51.10 -26.18
C GLY A 156 40.91 -49.65 -26.18
N LEU A 157 39.60 -49.45 -26.39
CA LEU A 157 38.96 -48.14 -26.34
C LEU A 157 38.68 -47.74 -24.89
N GLU A 158 38.95 -46.47 -24.56
CA GLU A 158 38.58 -45.91 -23.26
C GLU A 158 37.07 -45.69 -23.17
N PRO A 159 36.40 -46.13 -22.08
CA PRO A 159 34.98 -45.87 -21.88
C PRO A 159 34.68 -44.38 -21.85
N ILE A 160 33.57 -43.97 -22.50
CA ILE A 160 33.11 -42.58 -22.42
C ILE A 160 32.84 -42.23 -20.96
N PRO A 161 33.45 -41.18 -20.39
CA PRO A 161 33.29 -40.87 -18.97
C PRO A 161 31.90 -40.32 -18.65
N HIS A 162 31.40 -40.59 -17.42
CA HIS A 162 30.02 -40.32 -17.00
C HIS A 162 29.59 -38.86 -17.18
N TYR A 163 30.47 -37.89 -16.88
CA TYR A 163 30.19 -36.46 -17.05
C TYR A 163 29.98 -36.03 -18.51
N LYS A 164 30.44 -36.80 -19.50
CA LYS A 164 30.17 -36.56 -20.94
C LYS A 164 28.87 -37.19 -21.43
N ARG A 165 28.25 -38.06 -20.63
CA ARG A 165 27.01 -38.78 -20.97
C ARG A 165 25.76 -37.98 -20.61
N ARG A 166 25.94 -36.83 -19.96
CA ARG A 166 24.87 -35.95 -19.46
C ARG A 166 25.14 -34.53 -19.92
N THR A 167 24.11 -33.81 -20.33
CA THR A 167 24.25 -32.39 -20.72
C THR A 167 24.29 -31.46 -19.50
N PHE A 168 23.74 -31.91 -18.36
CA PHE A 168 23.92 -31.29 -17.05
C PHE A 168 23.86 -32.34 -15.92
N GLU A 169 24.60 -32.09 -14.83
CA GLU A 169 24.60 -32.95 -13.64
C GLU A 169 23.56 -32.48 -12.60
N PHE A 170 22.76 -33.42 -12.11
CA PHE A 170 21.91 -33.22 -10.93
C PHE A 170 22.76 -33.24 -9.66
N ASN A 171 23.31 -32.09 -9.28
CA ASN A 171 23.88 -31.94 -7.93
C ASN A 171 22.99 -30.98 -7.15
N VAL A 172 22.25 -31.54 -6.20
CA VAL A 172 21.30 -30.82 -5.33
C VAL A 172 21.97 -29.75 -4.44
N ASN A 173 23.30 -29.69 -4.45
CA ASN A 173 24.08 -28.77 -3.64
C ASN A 173 25.41 -28.43 -4.34
N ARG A 174 25.39 -27.50 -5.30
CA ARG A 174 26.60 -26.92 -5.91
C ARG A 174 26.77 -25.49 -5.42
N ASN A 175 27.45 -25.31 -4.28
CA ASN A 175 27.82 -23.98 -3.78
C ASN A 175 28.86 -23.25 -4.65
N TYR A 176 29.40 -23.90 -5.68
CA TYR A 176 30.54 -23.41 -6.47
C TYR A 176 30.26 -23.22 -7.96
N ASP A 177 29.06 -23.61 -8.42
CA ASP A 177 28.68 -23.47 -9.82
C ASP A 177 27.93 -22.16 -10.02
N LYS A 178 28.56 -21.24 -10.76
CA LYS A 178 28.10 -19.86 -10.96
C LYS A 178 27.27 -19.68 -12.23
N THR A 179 26.74 -20.76 -12.80
CA THR A 179 25.87 -20.67 -13.99
C THR A 179 24.39 -20.69 -13.58
N PHE A 180 23.50 -20.23 -14.46
CA PHE A 180 22.06 -20.36 -14.21
C PHE A 180 21.66 -21.83 -14.33
N HIS A 181 21.19 -22.41 -13.23
CA HIS A 181 20.83 -23.83 -13.17
C HIS A 181 19.33 -24.03 -13.33
N PRO A 182 18.91 -25.13 -13.96
CA PRO A 182 17.49 -25.47 -14.05
C PRO A 182 16.89 -25.76 -12.67
N ILE A 183 17.71 -26.11 -11.65
CA ILE A 183 17.26 -26.38 -10.28
C ILE A 183 17.17 -25.08 -9.50
N ILE A 184 15.98 -24.79 -8.96
CA ILE A 184 15.77 -23.65 -8.07
C ILE A 184 16.55 -23.88 -6.76
N THR A 185 17.56 -23.06 -6.49
CA THR A 185 18.31 -23.13 -5.23
C THR A 185 17.58 -22.39 -4.10
N THR A 186 18.03 -22.60 -2.86
CA THR A 186 17.54 -21.84 -1.70
C THR A 186 17.80 -20.34 -1.86
N GLU A 187 18.93 -19.95 -2.45
CA GLU A 187 19.30 -18.56 -2.65
C GLU A 187 18.43 -17.90 -3.73
N ASP A 188 18.20 -18.59 -4.84
CA ASP A 188 17.28 -18.15 -5.89
C ASP A 188 15.85 -17.99 -5.35
N SER A 189 15.42 -18.95 -4.51
CA SER A 189 14.11 -18.90 -3.85
C SER A 189 13.99 -17.68 -2.93
N LYS A 190 15.01 -17.42 -2.10
CA LYS A 190 15.05 -16.26 -1.19
C LYS A 190 15.08 -14.94 -1.96
N GLY A 191 15.89 -14.85 -3.01
CA GLY A 191 15.97 -13.68 -3.88
C GLY A 191 14.63 -13.39 -4.53
N ALA A 192 14.03 -14.40 -5.18
CA ALA A 192 12.76 -14.27 -5.87
C ALA A 192 11.62 -13.89 -4.92
N PHE A 193 11.58 -14.47 -3.70
CA PHE A 193 10.62 -14.09 -2.67
C PHE A 193 10.80 -12.62 -2.23
N GLY A 194 12.03 -12.12 -2.21
CA GLY A 194 12.36 -10.71 -1.99
C GLY A 194 12.17 -9.81 -3.23
N GLY A 195 11.56 -10.31 -4.31
CA GLY A 195 11.31 -9.55 -5.54
C GLY A 195 12.54 -9.31 -6.41
N ARG A 196 13.60 -10.14 -6.28
CA ARG A 196 14.85 -10.00 -7.00
C ARG A 196 15.22 -11.28 -7.73
N LEU A 197 15.57 -11.17 -9.01
CA LEU A 197 16.21 -12.27 -9.73
C LEU A 197 17.72 -12.25 -9.49
N GLY A 198 18.31 -13.43 -9.33
CA GLY A 198 19.77 -13.57 -9.25
C GLY A 198 20.44 -13.13 -10.55
N TYR A 199 21.68 -12.65 -10.47
CA TYR A 199 22.44 -12.13 -11.61
C TYR A 199 22.46 -13.11 -12.80
N TYR A 200 22.68 -14.41 -12.55
CA TYR A 200 22.74 -15.42 -13.61
C TYR A 200 21.39 -15.72 -14.25
N ALA A 201 20.28 -15.61 -13.50
CA ALA A 201 18.93 -15.74 -14.06
C ALA A 201 18.63 -14.58 -15.04
N ILE A 202 19.04 -13.36 -14.68
CA ILE A 202 18.92 -12.18 -15.55
C ILE A 202 19.78 -12.34 -16.81
N GLN A 203 21.03 -12.81 -16.65
CA GLN A 203 21.93 -13.04 -17.77
C GLN A 203 21.37 -14.08 -18.76
N TYR A 204 20.79 -15.16 -18.25
CA TYR A 204 20.15 -16.19 -19.07
C TYR A 204 18.92 -15.64 -19.81
N GLU A 205 18.05 -14.88 -19.13
CA GLU A 205 16.90 -14.23 -19.77
C GLU A 205 17.32 -13.35 -20.95
N GLY A 206 18.41 -12.59 -20.80
CA GLY A 206 18.96 -11.73 -21.85
C GLY A 206 19.57 -12.47 -23.05
N GLN A 207 19.91 -13.76 -22.92
CA GLN A 207 20.39 -14.60 -24.03
C GLN A 207 19.25 -15.25 -24.81
N THR A 208 18.06 -15.33 -24.22
CA THR A 208 16.86 -15.96 -24.79
C THR A 208 15.89 -14.99 -25.46
N LYS A 209 16.21 -13.68 -25.44
CA LYS A 209 15.48 -12.62 -26.16
C LYS A 209 16.18 -12.28 -27.47
#